data_AF-A0A9P6ZCC6-F1
#
_entry.id   AF-A0A9P6ZCC6-F1
#
_cell.length_a   1.000
_cell.length_b   1.000
_cell.length_c   1.000
_cell.angle_alpha   90.00
_cell.angle_beta   90.00
_cell.angle_gamma   90.00
#
_symmetry.space_group_name_H-M   'P 1'
#
loop_
_entity.id
_entity.type
_entity.pdbx_description
1 polymer ?
#
loop_
_entity_poly.entity_id
_entity_poly.type
_entity_poly.pdbx_seq_one_letter_code
_entity_poly.pdbx_strand_id
1 'polypeptide(L)'
;MISTITTTTTQFSQLQSSLIESFQIITSLEQLELCQKLGLLSKTEHQQTIKIAKALIDHHQLPVQSNDWHSLKEWVQMLRDRYQQELETQSIRPIKTDRERIARFDDIANLSRRLEIYGQAHDDLTDLLSALKGLRNDWRQRKRDVENIVLSILSASNDYRVIKVNRPHLATLGLGLGSIGKYYVLFESDVSDETKKALLNRVADDFSQVFQENAAQNLARMAASYHRVFDAPEDGDILADIQLLVHHLHRPQSTLLAYPTSLPNETPSTSFRERRKSIVLLDDPHPVLFNMAQPLFAPAGWHWPTFLKHKKSKDLWSTSVSRLAQHFTQVGLDYYSNMLNNARLMHAHRTQMFEFATHSLLRCYRALQLEQGLAVLVNTLDLISKLQELQHN
;
A
#
# COMPACT_ATOMS: atom_id res chain seq x y z
N MET A 1 -50.95 -34.98 34.84
CA MET A 1 -50.23 -34.03 35.73
C MET A 1 -48.72 -34.26 35.83
N ILE A 2 -48.17 -35.42 35.46
CA ILE A 2 -46.70 -35.66 35.51
C ILE A 2 -45.96 -35.11 34.27
N SER A 3 -46.63 -35.00 33.10
CA SER A 3 -45.95 -34.56 31.86
C SER A 3 -45.72 -33.04 31.75
N THR A 4 -46.41 -32.23 32.56
CA THR A 4 -46.27 -30.76 32.57
C THR A 4 -45.11 -30.28 33.43
N ILE A 5 -44.71 -31.06 34.44
CA ILE A 5 -43.61 -30.71 35.37
C ILE A 5 -42.25 -30.99 34.70
N THR A 6 -42.17 -32.05 33.89
CA THR A 6 -40.95 -32.37 33.13
C THR A 6 -40.71 -31.38 31.99
N THR A 7 -41.74 -30.89 31.30
CA THR A 7 -41.58 -29.92 30.22
C THR A 7 -41.15 -28.54 30.72
N THR A 8 -41.71 -28.03 31.83
CA THR A 8 -41.32 -26.74 32.42
C THR A 8 -39.91 -26.76 32.97
N THR A 9 -39.49 -27.84 33.64
CA THR A 9 -38.11 -28.01 34.14
C THR A 9 -37.10 -28.03 32.98
N THR A 10 -37.43 -28.71 31.88
CA THR A 10 -36.56 -28.79 30.70
C THR A 10 -36.45 -27.43 29.99
N GLN A 11 -37.57 -26.71 29.87
CA GLN A 11 -37.61 -25.38 29.26
C GLN A 11 -36.84 -24.34 30.10
N PHE A 12 -36.97 -24.38 31.43
CA PHE A 12 -36.23 -23.49 32.33
C PHE A 12 -34.72 -23.70 32.18
N SER A 13 -34.26 -24.96 32.20
CA SER A 13 -32.85 -25.28 32.02
C SER A 13 -32.31 -24.81 30.66
N GLN A 14 -33.09 -24.94 29.59
CA GLN A 14 -32.69 -24.43 28.26
C GLN A 14 -32.54 -22.92 28.24
N LEU A 15 -33.51 -22.18 28.80
CA LEU A 15 -33.46 -20.72 28.88
C LEU A 15 -32.30 -20.23 29.75
N GLN A 16 -32.01 -20.93 30.84
CA GLN A 16 -30.86 -20.65 31.69
C GLN A 16 -29.55 -20.82 30.91
N SER A 17 -29.39 -21.92 30.16
CA SER A 17 -28.22 -22.14 29.31
C SER A 17 -28.06 -21.04 28.26
N SER A 18 -29.14 -20.66 27.57
CA SER A 18 -29.10 -19.57 26.58
C SER A 18 -28.78 -18.21 27.20
N LEU A 19 -29.21 -17.95 28.44
CA LEU A 19 -28.83 -16.74 29.16
C LEU A 19 -27.33 -16.72 29.44
N ILE A 20 -26.78 -17.84 29.90
CA ILE A 20 -25.33 -17.98 30.16
C ILE A 20 -24.53 -17.77 28.88
N GLU A 21 -24.93 -18.39 27.77
CA GLU A 21 -24.29 -18.20 26.46
C GLU A 21 -24.34 -16.73 26.02
N SER A 22 -25.47 -16.05 26.23
CA SER A 22 -25.59 -14.63 25.90
C SER A 22 -24.64 -13.77 26.73
N PHE A 23 -24.50 -14.05 28.03
CA PHE A 23 -23.54 -13.36 28.89
C PHE A 23 -22.09 -13.67 28.53
N GLN A 24 -21.76 -14.89 28.11
CA GLN A 24 -20.43 -15.22 27.60
C GLN A 24 -20.07 -14.36 26.39
N ILE A 25 -21.03 -14.08 25.51
CA ILE A 25 -20.82 -13.19 24.35
C ILE A 25 -20.69 -11.72 24.80
N ILE A 26 -21.60 -11.23 25.67
CA ILE A 26 -21.58 -9.85 26.17
C ILE A 26 -20.25 -9.54 26.89
N THR A 27 -19.72 -10.51 27.62
CA THR A 27 -18.46 -10.36 28.37
C THR A 27 -17.27 -11.00 27.67
N SER A 28 -17.36 -11.26 26.37
CA SER A 28 -16.20 -11.68 25.59
C SER A 28 -15.12 -10.59 25.63
N LEU A 29 -13.86 -10.99 25.46
CA LEU A 29 -12.74 -10.05 25.44
C LEU A 29 -12.96 -8.96 24.39
N GLU A 30 -13.45 -9.35 23.21
CA GLU A 30 -13.70 -8.45 22.09
C GLU A 30 -14.78 -7.42 22.40
N GLN A 31 -15.89 -7.83 23.03
CA GLN A 31 -16.99 -6.92 23.39
C GLN A 31 -16.60 -5.98 24.55
N LEU A 32 -15.86 -6.49 25.53
CA LEU A 32 -15.33 -5.68 26.64
C LEU A 32 -14.32 -4.64 26.16
N GLU A 33 -13.42 -5.02 25.24
CA GLU A 33 -12.50 -4.07 24.60
C GLU A 33 -13.24 -3.03 23.76
N LEU A 34 -14.28 -3.44 23.02
CA LEU A 34 -15.12 -2.52 22.24
C LEU A 34 -15.80 -1.50 23.16
N CYS A 35 -16.40 -1.97 24.26
CA CYS A 35 -17.01 -1.11 25.27
C CYS A 35 -16.01 -0.11 25.85
N GLN A 36 -14.77 -0.54 26.13
CA GLN A 36 -13.73 0.34 26.63
C GLN A 36 -13.31 1.38 25.58
N LYS A 37 -13.11 0.97 24.32
CA LYS A 37 -12.69 1.85 23.21
C LYS A 37 -13.75 2.90 22.87
N LEU A 38 -15.03 2.56 22.98
CA LEU A 38 -16.14 3.45 22.71
C LEU A 38 -16.64 4.20 23.95
N GLY A 39 -16.09 3.93 25.14
CA GLY A 39 -16.55 4.55 26.37
C GLY A 39 -17.97 4.14 26.79
N LEU A 40 -18.44 2.97 26.33
CA LEU A 40 -19.76 2.43 26.67
C LEU A 40 -19.87 2.02 28.13
N LEU A 41 -18.75 1.69 28.78
CA LEU A 41 -18.68 1.31 30.19
C LEU A 41 -17.59 2.13 30.90
N SER A 42 -17.93 2.69 32.06
CA SER A 42 -16.97 3.23 33.02
C SER A 42 -16.14 2.10 33.65
N LYS A 43 -15.01 2.45 34.28
CA LYS A 43 -14.15 1.46 34.97
C LYS A 43 -14.91 0.68 36.06
N THR A 44 -15.82 1.34 36.78
CA THR A 44 -16.63 0.72 37.83
C THR A 44 -17.69 -0.21 37.24
N GLU A 45 -18.37 0.20 36.17
CA GLU A 45 -19.34 -0.65 35.47
C GLU A 45 -18.68 -1.88 34.83
N HIS A 46 -17.45 -1.73 34.33
CA HIS A 46 -16.66 -2.84 33.79
C HIS A 46 -16.35 -3.89 34.87
N GLN A 47 -15.93 -3.46 36.06
CA GLN A 47 -15.71 -4.38 37.19
C GLN A 47 -17.00 -5.06 37.65
N GLN A 48 -18.13 -4.33 37.66
CA GLN A 48 -19.44 -4.89 37.98
C GLN A 48 -19.88 -5.93 36.93
N THR A 49 -19.64 -5.66 35.65
CA THR A 49 -19.93 -6.57 34.52
C THR A 49 -19.20 -7.90 34.71
N ILE A 50 -17.89 -7.86 35.02
CA ILE A 50 -17.09 -9.06 35.28
C ILE A 50 -17.63 -9.83 36.49
N LYS A 51 -18.05 -9.13 37.57
CA LYS A 51 -18.62 -9.79 38.75
C LYS A 51 -19.94 -10.49 38.43
N ILE A 52 -20.84 -9.83 37.71
CA ILE A 52 -22.14 -10.38 37.29
C ILE A 52 -21.92 -11.59 36.38
N ALA A 53 -21.03 -11.47 35.39
CA ALA A 53 -20.69 -12.56 34.49
C ALA A 53 -20.07 -13.74 35.23
N LYS A 54 -19.20 -13.50 36.20
CA LYS A 54 -18.63 -14.57 37.02
C LYS A 54 -19.70 -15.33 37.81
N ALA A 55 -20.67 -14.62 38.39
CA ALA A 55 -21.79 -15.26 39.10
C ALA A 55 -22.68 -16.10 38.17
N LEU A 56 -23.01 -15.57 36.99
CA LEU A 56 -23.88 -16.24 36.04
C LEU A 56 -23.19 -17.40 35.30
N ILE A 57 -21.94 -17.21 34.88
CA ILE A 57 -21.18 -18.15 34.04
C ILE A 57 -20.49 -19.23 34.89
N ASP A 58 -19.68 -18.83 35.87
CA ASP A 58 -18.85 -19.79 36.63
C ASP A 58 -19.65 -20.50 37.71
N HIS A 59 -20.61 -19.80 38.33
CA HIS A 59 -21.38 -20.32 39.45
C HIS A 59 -22.79 -20.79 39.04
N HIS A 60 -23.19 -20.57 37.78
CA HIS A 60 -24.55 -20.84 37.28
C HIS A 60 -25.64 -20.24 38.19
N GLN A 61 -25.33 -19.14 38.90
CA GLN A 61 -26.21 -18.53 39.89
C GLN A 61 -27.14 -17.52 39.21
N LEU A 62 -28.39 -17.91 39.04
CA LEU A 62 -29.45 -16.98 38.65
C LEU A 62 -29.88 -16.11 39.84
N PRO A 63 -30.36 -14.88 39.59
CA PRO A 63 -31.02 -14.07 40.60
C PRO A 63 -32.16 -14.83 41.28
N VAL A 64 -32.23 -14.77 42.62
CA VAL A 64 -33.28 -15.47 43.38
C VAL A 64 -34.35 -14.49 43.85
N GLN A 65 -33.98 -13.24 44.14
CA GLN A 65 -34.90 -12.21 44.58
C GLN A 65 -35.37 -11.35 43.40
N SER A 66 -36.60 -10.83 43.49
CA SER A 66 -37.17 -9.93 42.48
C SER A 66 -36.30 -8.68 42.24
N ASN A 67 -35.70 -8.13 43.30
CA ASN A 67 -34.81 -6.97 43.21
C ASN A 67 -33.52 -7.25 42.42
N ASP A 68 -32.99 -8.48 42.51
CA ASP A 68 -31.79 -8.89 41.78
C ASP A 68 -32.07 -9.04 40.29
N TRP A 69 -33.24 -9.60 39.94
CA TRP A 69 -33.73 -9.65 38.55
C TRP A 69 -33.92 -8.25 37.97
N HIS A 70 -34.51 -7.34 38.74
CA HIS A 70 -34.70 -5.96 38.31
C HIS A 70 -33.37 -5.25 38.05
N SER A 71 -32.40 -5.41 38.95
CA SER A 71 -31.07 -4.82 38.82
C SER A 71 -30.32 -5.34 37.58
N LEU A 72 -30.40 -6.65 37.32
CA LEU A 72 -29.81 -7.27 36.14
C LEU A 72 -30.47 -6.74 34.85
N LYS A 73 -31.80 -6.67 34.84
CA LYS A 73 -32.58 -6.17 33.69
C LYS A 73 -32.25 -4.72 33.38
N GLU A 74 -32.20 -3.84 34.40
CA GLU A 74 -31.81 -2.44 34.24
C GLU A 74 -30.40 -2.29 33.68
N TRP A 75 -29.46 -3.11 34.15
CA TRP A 75 -28.09 -3.08 33.65
C TRP A 75 -28.00 -3.48 32.17
N VAL A 76 -28.63 -4.60 31.77
CA VAL A 76 -28.66 -5.02 30.36
C VAL A 76 -29.35 -3.97 29.50
N GLN A 77 -30.43 -3.37 30.01
CA GLN A 77 -31.19 -2.34 29.32
C GLN A 77 -30.38 -1.06 29.11
N MET A 78 -29.66 -0.60 30.14
CA MET A 78 -28.73 0.52 30.04
C MET A 78 -27.67 0.26 28.98
N LEU A 79 -27.04 -0.92 28.99
CA LEU A 79 -26.00 -1.24 28.03
C LEU A 79 -26.55 -1.31 26.60
N ARG A 80 -27.73 -1.90 26.40
CA ARG A 80 -28.45 -1.92 25.13
C ARG A 80 -28.66 -0.50 24.60
N ASP A 81 -29.12 0.42 25.45
CA ASP A 81 -29.41 1.80 25.05
C ASP A 81 -28.14 2.54 24.63
N ARG A 82 -27.01 2.31 25.31
CA ARG A 82 -25.71 2.86 24.91
C ARG A 82 -25.23 2.28 23.56
N TYR A 83 -25.41 0.98 23.33
CA TYR A 83 -25.11 0.36 22.02
C TYR A 83 -25.98 0.93 20.90
N GLN A 84 -27.28 1.09 21.16
CA GLN A 84 -28.23 1.68 20.22
C GLN A 84 -27.83 3.13 19.86
N GLN A 85 -27.47 3.93 20.86
CA GLN A 85 -26.98 5.29 20.66
C GLN A 85 -25.71 5.34 19.80
N GLU A 86 -24.76 4.43 20.00
CA GLU A 86 -23.55 4.34 19.16
C GLU A 86 -23.88 3.93 17.72
N LEU A 87 -24.78 2.96 17.52
CA LEU A 87 -25.25 2.57 16.19
C LEU A 87 -25.86 3.76 15.43
N GLU A 88 -26.65 4.59 16.12
CA GLU A 88 -27.24 5.79 15.54
C GLU A 88 -26.19 6.87 15.24
N THR A 89 -25.30 7.13 16.20
CA THR A 89 -24.22 8.12 16.07
C THR A 89 -23.30 7.80 14.90
N GLN A 90 -22.95 6.52 14.75
CA GLN A 90 -22.11 6.02 13.66
C GLN A 90 -22.90 5.76 12.37
N SER A 91 -24.23 6.01 12.38
CA SER A 91 -25.13 5.80 11.25
C SER A 91 -25.10 4.37 10.70
N ILE A 92 -24.90 3.38 11.57
CA ILE A 92 -24.86 1.97 11.20
C ILE A 92 -26.29 1.49 10.89
N ARG A 93 -26.44 0.65 9.86
CA ARG A 93 -27.72 0.02 9.51
C ARG A 93 -27.99 -1.15 10.45
N PRO A 94 -29.19 -1.25 11.04
CA PRO A 94 -29.56 -2.43 11.82
C PRO A 94 -29.70 -3.64 10.90
N ILE A 95 -29.21 -4.81 11.35
CA ILE A 95 -29.29 -6.05 10.59
C ILE A 95 -30.39 -6.91 11.20
N LYS A 96 -31.32 -7.37 10.36
CA LYS A 96 -32.56 -7.98 10.86
C LYS A 96 -32.40 -9.44 11.26
N THR A 97 -31.42 -10.15 10.70
CA THR A 97 -31.30 -11.60 10.86
C THR A 97 -29.87 -12.01 11.20
N ASP A 98 -29.74 -13.05 12.04
CA ASP A 98 -28.44 -13.65 12.36
C ASP A 98 -27.73 -14.15 11.10
N ARG A 99 -28.49 -14.71 10.14
CA ARG A 99 -27.95 -15.18 8.87
C ARG A 99 -27.27 -14.07 8.06
N GLU A 100 -27.89 -12.89 8.00
CA GLU A 100 -27.29 -11.75 7.32
C GLU A 100 -26.04 -11.26 8.05
N ARG A 101 -26.08 -11.20 9.39
CA ARG A 101 -24.90 -10.86 10.20
C ARG A 101 -23.73 -11.80 9.98
N ILE A 102 -23.97 -13.11 10.00
CA ILE A 102 -22.94 -14.13 9.74
C ILE A 102 -22.35 -13.93 8.34
N ALA A 103 -23.19 -13.73 7.32
CA ALA A 103 -22.71 -13.46 5.97
C ALA A 103 -21.84 -12.20 5.91
N ARG A 104 -22.14 -11.14 6.68
CA ARG A 104 -21.28 -9.94 6.75
C ARG A 104 -19.95 -10.19 7.45
N PHE A 105 -19.91 -11.04 8.48
CA PHE A 105 -18.65 -11.46 9.09
C PHE A 105 -17.81 -12.29 8.11
N ASP A 106 -18.45 -13.17 7.33
CA ASP A 106 -17.79 -13.95 6.28
C ASP A 106 -17.23 -13.04 5.18
N ASP A 107 -17.98 -12.02 4.75
CA ASP A 107 -17.53 -10.98 3.82
C ASP A 107 -16.26 -10.30 4.36
N ILE A 108 -16.26 -9.88 5.62
CA ILE A 108 -15.11 -9.24 6.27
C ILE A 108 -13.91 -10.19 6.34
N ALA A 109 -14.13 -11.45 6.72
CA ALA A 109 -13.05 -12.44 6.83
C ALA A 109 -12.40 -12.70 5.45
N ASN A 110 -13.21 -12.79 4.40
CA ASN A 110 -12.72 -12.93 3.03
C ASN A 110 -11.92 -11.69 2.59
N LEU A 111 -12.46 -10.49 2.80
CA LEU A 111 -11.78 -9.24 2.47
C LEU A 111 -10.50 -9.06 3.29
N SER A 112 -10.47 -9.49 4.55
CA SER A 112 -9.27 -9.45 5.39
C SER A 112 -8.16 -10.34 4.82
N ARG A 113 -8.51 -11.55 4.35
CA ARG A 113 -7.54 -12.47 3.72
C ARG A 113 -6.98 -11.88 2.42
N ARG A 114 -7.85 -11.31 1.57
CA ARG A 114 -7.42 -10.63 0.34
C ARG A 114 -6.54 -9.42 0.65
N LEU A 115 -6.85 -8.67 1.71
CA LEU A 115 -6.08 -7.51 2.14
C LEU A 115 -4.70 -7.92 2.67
N GLU A 116 -4.60 -9.08 3.33
CA GLU A 116 -3.31 -9.64 3.74
C GLU A 116 -2.40 -9.92 2.54
N ILE A 117 -2.94 -10.48 1.45
CA ILE A 117 -2.19 -10.68 0.19
C ILE A 117 -1.72 -9.33 -0.37
N TYR A 118 -2.58 -8.30 -0.34
CA TYR A 118 -2.21 -6.95 -0.73
C TYR A 118 -1.09 -6.37 0.16
N GLY A 119 -1.14 -6.65 1.47
CA GLY A 119 -0.09 -6.29 2.43
C GLY A 119 1.24 -6.96 2.10
N GLN A 120 1.23 -8.26 1.77
CA GLN A 120 2.45 -8.96 1.36
C GLN A 120 3.02 -8.38 0.05
N ALA A 121 2.18 -7.99 -0.91
CA ALA A 121 2.61 -7.30 -2.13
C ALA A 121 3.20 -5.90 -1.84
N HIS A 122 2.78 -5.26 -0.74
CA HIS A 122 3.36 -3.99 -0.26
C HIS A 122 4.74 -4.21 0.38
N ASP A 123 4.91 -5.29 1.13
CA ASP A 123 6.22 -5.71 1.67
C ASP A 123 7.21 -6.01 0.53
N ASP A 124 6.80 -6.80 -0.47
CA ASP A 124 7.62 -7.10 -1.66
C ASP A 124 8.06 -5.82 -2.40
N LEU A 125 7.18 -4.81 -2.47
CA LEU A 125 7.50 -3.52 -3.08
C LEU A 125 8.52 -2.72 -2.25
N THR A 126 8.48 -2.86 -0.92
CA THR A 126 9.47 -2.26 -0.02
C THR A 126 10.85 -2.90 -0.24
N ASP A 127 10.90 -4.22 -0.41
CA ASP A 127 12.14 -4.93 -0.72
C ASP A 127 12.67 -4.60 -2.13
N LEU A 128 11.78 -4.51 -3.13
CA LEU A 128 12.12 -4.06 -4.47
C LEU A 128 12.77 -2.67 -4.47
N LEU A 129 12.26 -1.73 -3.66
CA LEU A 129 12.87 -0.40 -3.51
C LEU A 129 14.30 -0.49 -2.98
N SER A 130 14.55 -1.40 -2.03
CA SER A 130 15.90 -1.66 -1.51
C SER A 130 16.82 -2.23 -2.59
N ALA A 131 16.35 -3.21 -3.36
CA ALA A 131 17.09 -3.82 -4.46
C ALA A 131 17.43 -2.81 -5.58
N LEU A 132 16.46 -1.98 -5.98
CA LEU A 132 16.66 -0.90 -6.97
C LEU A 132 17.67 0.15 -6.48
N LYS A 133 17.61 0.50 -5.19
CA LYS A 133 18.59 1.38 -4.57
C LYS A 133 19.99 0.75 -4.59
N GLY A 134 20.09 -0.55 -4.33
CA GLY A 134 21.33 -1.33 -4.46
C GLY A 134 21.90 -1.23 -5.87
N LEU A 135 21.12 -1.58 -6.89
CA LEU A 135 21.57 -1.53 -8.29
C LEU A 135 21.99 -0.13 -8.74
N ARG A 136 21.26 0.90 -8.34
CA ARG A 136 21.64 2.29 -8.63
C ARG A 136 23.00 2.64 -8.02
N ASN A 137 23.24 2.23 -6.78
CA ASN A 137 24.50 2.48 -6.08
C ASN A 137 25.66 1.68 -6.70
N ASP A 138 25.42 0.43 -7.07
CA ASP A 138 26.39 -0.41 -7.76
C ASP A 138 26.75 0.20 -9.11
N TRP A 139 25.75 0.60 -9.91
CA TRP A 139 25.96 1.22 -11.21
C TRP A 139 26.80 2.49 -11.12
N ARG A 140 26.58 3.32 -10.09
CA ARG A 140 27.38 4.53 -9.83
C ARG A 140 28.88 4.25 -9.72
N GLN A 141 29.27 3.04 -9.30
CA GLN A 141 30.67 2.64 -9.14
C GLN A 141 31.24 1.92 -10.37
N ARG A 142 30.40 1.56 -11.35
CA ARG A 142 30.79 0.75 -12.54
C ARG A 142 31.45 1.53 -13.67
N LYS A 143 31.86 2.78 -13.45
CA LYS A 143 32.51 3.59 -14.50
C LYS A 143 33.68 2.85 -15.18
N ARG A 144 34.49 2.13 -14.39
CA ARG A 144 35.64 1.38 -14.91
C ARG A 144 35.20 0.20 -15.78
N ASP A 145 34.15 -0.50 -15.39
CA ASP A 145 33.60 -1.63 -16.16
C ASP A 145 32.99 -1.14 -17.46
N VAL A 146 32.25 -0.02 -17.42
CA VAL A 146 31.74 0.66 -18.62
C VAL A 146 32.89 1.06 -19.54
N GLU A 147 33.98 1.62 -19.01
CA GLU A 147 35.16 1.96 -19.82
C GLU A 147 35.77 0.72 -20.49
N ASN A 148 35.85 -0.42 -19.79
CA ASN A 148 36.33 -1.67 -20.37
C ASN A 148 35.40 -2.22 -21.46
N ILE A 149 34.08 -2.15 -21.28
CA ILE A 149 33.09 -2.57 -22.30
C ILE A 149 33.23 -1.69 -23.54
N VAL A 150 33.32 -0.37 -23.37
CA VAL A 150 33.52 0.56 -24.49
C VAL A 150 34.83 0.24 -25.21
N LEU A 151 35.93 -0.05 -24.50
CA LEU A 151 37.18 -0.48 -25.12
C LEU A 151 37.02 -1.79 -25.90
N SER A 152 36.25 -2.74 -25.38
CA SER A 152 35.94 -4.00 -26.06
C SER A 152 35.17 -3.78 -27.36
N ILE A 153 34.11 -2.97 -27.33
CA ILE A 153 33.35 -2.57 -28.53
C ILE A 153 34.29 -1.89 -29.53
N LEU A 154 35.11 -0.95 -29.04
CA LEU A 154 36.04 -0.22 -29.88
C LEU A 154 37.10 -1.11 -30.53
N SER A 155 37.49 -2.20 -29.88
CA SER A 155 38.48 -3.15 -30.42
C SER A 155 37.93 -4.05 -31.53
N ALA A 156 36.60 -4.12 -31.69
CA ALA A 156 35.94 -4.95 -32.69
C ALA A 156 35.82 -4.28 -34.07
N SER A 157 36.14 -2.98 -34.19
CA SER A 157 36.05 -2.21 -35.43
C SER A 157 37.42 -1.78 -35.94
N ASN A 158 37.57 -1.75 -37.27
CA ASN A 158 38.76 -1.23 -37.94
C ASN A 158 38.58 0.22 -38.43
N ASP A 159 37.42 0.85 -38.19
CA ASP A 159 37.05 2.15 -38.77
C ASP A 159 37.73 3.35 -38.08
N TYR A 160 38.45 3.12 -36.98
CA TYR A 160 39.14 4.15 -36.21
C TYR A 160 40.34 3.58 -35.44
N ARG A 161 41.24 4.46 -35.02
CA ARG A 161 42.42 4.06 -34.24
C ARG A 161 42.25 4.41 -32.77
N VAL A 162 42.30 3.41 -31.89
CA VAL A 162 42.34 3.62 -30.44
C VAL A 162 43.79 3.60 -29.96
N ILE A 163 44.18 4.61 -29.18
CA ILE A 163 45.53 4.68 -28.61
C ILE A 163 45.49 4.93 -27.10
N LYS A 164 46.45 4.34 -26.39
CA LYS A 164 46.77 4.72 -25.01
C LYS A 164 47.77 5.87 -25.02
N VAL A 165 47.44 6.98 -24.38
CA VAL A 165 48.26 8.20 -24.40
C VAL A 165 49.51 8.01 -23.55
N ASN A 166 50.67 8.24 -24.15
CA ASN A 166 51.98 8.31 -23.50
C ASN A 166 52.55 9.74 -23.62
N ARG A 167 53.75 10.01 -23.07
CA ARG A 167 54.37 11.35 -23.12
C ARG A 167 54.52 11.89 -24.57
N PRO A 168 55.01 11.12 -25.56
CA PRO A 168 55.05 11.55 -26.96
C PRO A 168 53.70 11.95 -27.55
N HIS A 169 52.62 11.28 -27.16
CA HIS A 169 51.27 11.56 -27.66
C HIS A 169 50.72 12.91 -27.18
N LEU A 170 51.16 13.44 -26.03
CA LEU A 170 50.64 14.69 -25.48
C LEU A 170 50.83 15.88 -26.43
N ALA A 171 52.06 16.08 -26.91
CA ALA A 171 52.40 17.15 -27.83
C ALA A 171 51.71 16.96 -29.19
N THR A 172 51.50 15.72 -29.62
CA THR A 172 50.83 15.40 -30.89
C THR A 172 49.33 15.65 -30.82
N LEU A 173 48.66 15.21 -29.75
CA LEU A 173 47.21 15.30 -29.59
C LEU A 173 46.74 16.61 -28.91
N GLY A 174 47.67 17.42 -28.37
CA GLY A 174 47.31 18.65 -27.67
C GLY A 174 46.66 18.37 -26.32
N LEU A 175 47.14 17.33 -25.63
CA LEU A 175 46.60 16.86 -24.36
C LEU A 175 47.52 17.28 -23.21
N GLY A 176 46.93 17.56 -22.05
CA GLY A 176 47.69 17.81 -20.81
C GLY A 176 48.16 16.51 -20.14
N LEU A 177 49.12 16.64 -19.20
CA LEU A 177 49.73 15.52 -18.45
C LEU A 177 48.69 14.57 -17.81
N GLY A 178 47.54 15.09 -17.35
CA GLY A 178 46.45 14.28 -16.80
C GLY A 178 45.73 13.36 -17.81
N SER A 179 46.17 13.33 -19.06
CA SER A 179 45.71 12.40 -20.09
C SER A 179 46.61 11.17 -20.27
N ILE A 180 47.82 11.17 -19.68
CA ILE A 180 48.72 10.01 -19.72
C ILE A 180 48.00 8.79 -19.14
N GLY A 181 48.11 7.65 -19.83
CA GLY A 181 47.52 6.38 -19.44
C GLY A 181 46.05 6.21 -19.82
N LYS A 182 45.38 7.27 -20.32
CA LYS A 182 43.99 7.19 -20.81
C LYS A 182 43.91 6.79 -22.28
N TYR A 183 42.78 6.21 -22.66
CA TYR A 183 42.50 5.81 -24.03
C TYR A 183 41.75 6.91 -24.80
N TYR A 184 42.14 7.09 -26.06
CA TYR A 184 41.53 8.04 -26.99
C TYR A 184 41.26 7.36 -28.33
N VAL A 185 40.11 7.66 -28.92
CA VAL A 185 39.80 7.35 -30.32
C VAL A 185 40.31 8.50 -31.17
N LEU A 186 41.04 8.18 -32.23
CA LEU A 186 41.52 9.11 -33.23
C LEU A 186 40.76 8.94 -34.53
N PHE A 187 40.38 10.06 -35.13
CA PHE A 187 39.78 10.10 -36.46
C PHE A 187 40.74 10.80 -37.42
N GLU A 188 40.90 10.25 -38.61
CA GLU A 188 41.68 10.86 -39.68
C GLU A 188 41.02 12.17 -40.15
N SER A 189 41.83 13.08 -40.69
CA SER A 189 41.46 14.46 -41.02
C SER A 189 40.39 14.56 -42.10
N ASP A 190 40.41 13.60 -43.02
CA ASP A 190 39.57 13.46 -44.21
C ASP A 190 38.16 12.92 -43.90
N VAL A 191 37.95 12.38 -42.69
CA VAL A 191 36.64 11.92 -42.25
C VAL A 191 35.74 13.13 -41.96
N SER A 192 34.55 13.18 -42.56
CA SER A 192 33.56 14.22 -42.27
C SER A 192 33.07 14.16 -40.82
N ASP A 193 32.62 15.30 -40.28
CA ASP A 193 32.11 15.36 -38.90
C ASP A 193 30.87 14.48 -38.70
N GLU A 194 30.05 14.33 -39.74
CA GLU A 194 28.89 13.45 -39.81
C GLU A 194 29.31 11.99 -39.68
N THR A 195 30.38 11.59 -40.38
CA THR A 195 30.91 10.21 -40.29
C THR A 195 31.51 9.94 -38.91
N LYS A 196 32.23 10.89 -38.31
CA LYS A 196 32.76 10.77 -36.94
C LYS A 196 31.63 10.59 -35.91
N LYS A 197 30.57 11.38 -36.02
CA LYS A 197 29.38 11.27 -35.17
C LYS A 197 28.67 9.94 -35.38
N ALA A 198 28.50 9.50 -36.63
CA ALA A 198 27.88 8.22 -36.96
C ALA A 198 28.66 7.04 -36.35
N LEU A 199 30.00 7.06 -36.39
CA LEU A 199 30.84 6.04 -35.76
C LEU A 199 30.66 6.00 -34.24
N LEU A 200 30.64 7.16 -33.59
CA LEU A 200 30.44 7.24 -32.14
C LEU A 200 29.00 6.88 -31.71
N ASN A 201 28.01 7.16 -32.55
CA ASN A 201 26.65 6.69 -32.35
C ASN A 201 26.58 5.17 -32.45
N ARG A 202 27.28 4.55 -33.41
CA ARG A 202 27.37 3.09 -33.51
C ARG A 202 27.91 2.46 -32.22
N VAL A 203 28.96 3.04 -31.65
CA VAL A 203 29.51 2.60 -30.34
C VAL A 203 28.50 2.77 -29.21
N ALA A 204 27.70 3.85 -29.23
CA ALA A 204 26.63 4.06 -28.26
C ALA A 204 25.48 3.06 -28.44
N ASP A 205 25.15 2.69 -29.67
CA ASP A 205 24.12 1.70 -30.00
C ASP A 205 24.54 0.30 -29.56
N ASP A 206 25.78 -0.11 -29.86
CA ASP A 206 26.35 -1.39 -29.40
C ASP A 206 26.37 -1.47 -27.87
N PHE A 207 26.79 -0.39 -27.20
CA PHE A 207 26.73 -0.31 -25.74
C PHE A 207 25.29 -0.36 -25.23
N SER A 208 24.37 0.32 -25.91
CA SER A 208 22.95 0.32 -25.56
C SER A 208 22.38 -1.08 -25.59
N GLN A 209 22.71 -1.90 -26.60
CA GLN A 209 22.28 -3.28 -26.67
C GLN A 209 22.77 -4.09 -25.46
N VAL A 210 24.07 -4.01 -25.15
CA VAL A 210 24.66 -4.71 -23.98
C VAL A 210 24.01 -4.24 -22.67
N PHE A 211 23.76 -2.94 -22.53
CA PHE A 211 23.09 -2.39 -21.36
C PHE A 211 21.64 -2.89 -21.24
N GLN A 212 20.88 -2.85 -22.34
CA GLN A 212 19.48 -3.25 -22.36
C GLN A 212 19.30 -4.73 -22.05
N GLU A 213 20.16 -5.61 -22.56
CA GLU A 213 20.15 -7.03 -22.22
C GLU A 213 20.38 -7.26 -20.72
N ASN A 214 21.39 -6.59 -20.15
CA ASN A 214 21.66 -6.67 -18.71
C ASN A 214 20.51 -6.09 -17.87
N ALA A 215 19.93 -4.97 -18.28
CA ALA A 215 18.80 -4.34 -17.62
C ALA A 215 17.56 -5.23 -17.67
N ALA A 216 17.29 -5.87 -18.82
CA ALA A 216 16.19 -6.82 -18.99
C ALA A 216 16.37 -8.05 -18.09
N GLN A 217 17.58 -8.60 -17.99
CA GLN A 217 17.87 -9.71 -17.07
C GLN A 217 17.70 -9.32 -15.60
N ASN A 218 18.09 -8.10 -15.22
CA ASN A 218 17.87 -7.59 -13.86
C ASN A 218 16.38 -7.42 -13.57
N LEU A 219 15.61 -6.88 -14.54
CA LEU A 219 14.17 -6.72 -14.41
C LEU A 219 13.46 -8.07 -14.34
N ALA A 220 13.83 -9.04 -15.17
CA ALA A 220 13.28 -10.41 -15.12
C ALA A 220 13.55 -11.09 -13.77
N ARG A 221 14.77 -10.90 -13.21
CA ARG A 221 15.09 -11.38 -11.85
C ARG A 221 14.22 -10.72 -10.79
N MET A 222 14.02 -9.41 -10.86
CA MET A 222 13.11 -8.70 -9.95
C MET A 222 11.66 -9.16 -10.11
N ALA A 223 11.18 -9.33 -11.34
CA ALA A 223 9.84 -9.79 -11.61
C ALA A 223 9.60 -11.18 -11.00
N ALA A 224 10.57 -12.09 -11.12
CA ALA A 224 10.50 -13.40 -10.49
C ALA A 224 10.53 -13.31 -8.95
N SER A 225 11.41 -12.48 -8.38
CA SER A 225 11.54 -12.34 -6.92
C SER A 225 10.37 -11.59 -6.26
N TYR A 226 9.73 -10.67 -6.98
CA TYR A 226 8.68 -9.79 -6.47
C TYR A 226 7.40 -9.90 -7.30
N HIS A 227 7.06 -11.11 -7.73
CA HIS A 227 5.95 -11.42 -8.65
C HIS A 227 4.64 -10.70 -8.28
N ARG A 228 4.29 -10.61 -6.99
CA ARG A 228 3.08 -9.92 -6.49
C ARG A 228 3.04 -8.42 -6.76
N VAL A 229 4.19 -7.80 -7.03
CA VAL A 229 4.29 -6.40 -7.43
C VAL A 229 3.99 -6.23 -8.91
N PHE A 230 4.47 -7.17 -9.74
CA PHE A 230 4.43 -7.09 -11.20
C PHE A 230 3.19 -7.76 -11.81
N ASP A 231 2.63 -8.76 -11.14
CA ASP A 231 1.42 -9.43 -11.56
C ASP A 231 0.20 -8.59 -11.16
N ALA A 232 -0.79 -8.52 -12.06
CA ALA A 232 -2.08 -7.94 -11.70
C ALA A 232 -2.75 -8.84 -10.66
N PRO A 233 -3.38 -8.28 -9.60
CA PRO A 233 -4.12 -9.10 -8.67
C PRO A 233 -5.23 -9.84 -9.43
N GLU A 234 -5.20 -11.18 -9.43
CA GLU A 234 -6.22 -12.01 -10.07
C GLU A 234 -7.61 -11.78 -9.43
N ASP A 235 -7.64 -11.41 -8.15
CA ASP A 235 -8.84 -11.30 -7.33
C ASP A 235 -9.39 -9.86 -7.22
N GLY A 236 -9.80 -9.28 -8.34
CA GLY A 236 -10.66 -8.07 -8.39
C GLY A 236 -10.16 -6.82 -7.64
N ASP A 237 -10.99 -5.77 -7.60
CA ASP A 237 -10.65 -4.53 -6.86
C ASP A 237 -11.12 -4.62 -5.41
N ILE A 238 -10.18 -4.94 -4.52
CA ILE A 238 -10.45 -5.05 -3.08
C ILE A 238 -10.97 -3.73 -2.47
N LEU A 239 -10.55 -2.57 -2.98
CA LEU A 239 -11.04 -1.29 -2.45
C LEU A 239 -12.50 -1.08 -2.82
N ALA A 240 -12.88 -1.39 -4.05
CA ALA A 240 -14.27 -1.32 -4.48
C ALA A 240 -15.16 -2.24 -3.62
N ASP A 241 -14.70 -3.47 -3.36
CA ASP A 241 -15.46 -4.42 -2.54
C ASP A 241 -15.59 -3.96 -1.07
N ILE A 242 -14.52 -3.40 -0.49
CA ILE A 242 -14.56 -2.82 0.86
C ILE A 242 -15.52 -1.61 0.91
N GLN A 243 -15.49 -0.73 -0.09
CA GLN A 243 -16.39 0.41 -0.17
C GLN A 243 -17.85 -0.03 -0.29
N LEU A 244 -18.11 -1.08 -1.08
CA LEU A 244 -19.44 -1.68 -1.21
C LEU A 244 -19.92 -2.26 0.13
N LEU A 245 -19.04 -2.93 0.89
CA LEU A 245 -19.35 -3.37 2.25
C LEU A 245 -19.66 -2.20 3.20
N VAL A 246 -18.86 -1.12 3.16
CA VAL A 246 -19.11 0.10 3.94
C VAL A 246 -20.50 0.64 3.63
N HIS A 247 -20.88 0.70 2.36
CA HIS A 247 -22.19 1.20 1.92
C HIS A 247 -23.36 0.32 2.41
N HIS A 248 -23.15 -1.00 2.49
CA HIS A 248 -24.15 -1.92 3.06
C HIS A 248 -24.30 -1.77 4.56
N LEU A 249 -23.22 -1.51 5.29
CA LEU A 249 -23.25 -1.41 6.76
C LEU A 249 -23.63 -0.02 7.27
N HIS A 250 -23.39 1.04 6.49
CA HIS A 250 -23.68 2.42 6.91
C HIS A 250 -24.83 3.03 6.13
N ARG A 251 -25.66 3.82 6.81
CA ARG A 251 -26.65 4.69 6.19
C ARG A 251 -25.89 5.86 5.54
N PRO A 252 -26.34 6.36 4.38
CA PRO A 252 -25.80 7.60 3.85
C PRO A 252 -26.04 8.70 4.89
N GLN A 253 -24.95 9.25 5.43
CA GLN A 253 -25.05 10.47 6.22
C GLN A 253 -25.47 11.57 5.25
N SER A 254 -26.69 12.06 5.42
CA SER A 254 -27.15 13.26 4.73
C SER A 254 -26.29 14.41 5.22
N THR A 255 -25.18 14.66 4.53
CA THR A 255 -24.50 15.93 4.60
C THR A 255 -25.45 16.92 3.94
N LEU A 256 -26.32 17.55 4.73
CA LEU A 256 -26.82 18.86 4.37
C LEU A 256 -25.56 19.71 4.18
N LEU A 257 -25.11 19.84 2.93
CA LEU A 257 -24.18 20.87 2.55
C LEU A 257 -24.79 22.15 3.08
N ALA A 258 -24.15 22.77 4.08
CA ALA A 258 -24.49 24.10 4.48
C ALA A 258 -24.37 24.94 3.21
N TYR A 259 -25.52 25.30 2.61
CA TYR A 259 -25.56 26.22 1.51
C TYR A 259 -24.87 27.49 2.01
N PRO A 260 -23.80 27.96 1.35
CA PRO A 260 -23.28 29.28 1.68
C PRO A 260 -24.36 30.28 1.30
N THR A 261 -25.04 30.86 2.28
CA THR A 261 -26.05 31.92 2.10
C THR A 261 -25.41 33.26 1.70
N SER A 262 -24.32 33.24 0.95
CA SER A 262 -23.70 34.44 0.38
C SER A 262 -23.14 34.14 -1.01
N LEU A 263 -23.92 34.53 -2.02
CA LEU A 263 -23.40 34.79 -3.37
C LEU A 263 -22.51 36.06 -3.35
N PRO A 264 -21.57 36.20 -4.30
CA PRO A 264 -20.25 36.76 -4.08
C PRO A 264 -20.19 38.27 -4.29
N ASN A 265 -19.42 38.97 -3.46
CA ASN A 265 -18.84 40.25 -3.85
C ASN A 265 -17.57 39.99 -4.67
N GLU A 266 -17.57 40.51 -5.88
CA GLU A 266 -16.49 40.47 -6.85
C GLU A 266 -15.19 41.01 -6.26
N THR A 267 -14.19 40.15 -6.07
CA THR A 267 -12.76 40.54 -6.12
C THR A 267 -11.92 39.31 -6.47
N PRO A 268 -11.00 39.39 -7.46
CA PRO A 268 -10.17 38.26 -7.83
C PRO A 268 -8.80 38.38 -7.16
N SER A 269 -8.53 37.61 -6.09
CA SER A 269 -7.18 37.09 -5.82
C SER A 269 -7.10 36.16 -4.61
N THR A 270 -6.79 34.90 -4.94
CA THR A 270 -5.85 33.99 -4.24
C THR A 270 -6.19 33.41 -2.85
N SER A 271 -6.62 32.15 -2.94
CA SER A 271 -6.16 30.97 -2.19
C SER A 271 -6.58 30.79 -0.73
N PHE A 272 -7.82 30.31 -0.55
CA PHE A 272 -8.17 29.47 0.58
C PHE A 272 -7.68 28.03 0.29
N ARG A 273 -6.45 27.71 0.68
CA ARG A 273 -5.95 26.33 0.72
C ARG A 273 -6.48 25.65 1.97
N GLU A 274 -7.76 25.27 1.96
CA GLU A 274 -8.25 24.26 2.89
C GLU A 274 -7.64 22.93 2.48
N ARG A 275 -6.62 22.48 3.23
CA ARG A 275 -6.04 21.14 3.12
C ARG A 275 -7.07 20.10 3.56
N ARG A 276 -8.10 19.88 2.75
CA ARG A 276 -8.72 18.56 2.73
C ARG A 276 -7.74 17.68 1.99
N LYS A 277 -7.26 16.62 2.66
CA LYS A 277 -6.65 15.48 1.99
C LYS A 277 -7.76 14.86 1.12
N SER A 278 -8.04 15.47 -0.01
CA SER A 278 -8.87 14.89 -1.05
C SER A 278 -8.08 13.68 -1.55
N ILE A 279 -8.58 12.49 -1.21
CA ILE A 279 -8.18 11.26 -1.88
C ILE A 279 -8.64 11.47 -3.33
N VAL A 280 -7.72 11.88 -4.19
CA VAL A 280 -7.94 11.79 -5.63
C VAL A 280 -7.84 10.30 -5.92
N LEU A 281 -9.00 9.63 -5.94
CA LEU A 281 -9.13 8.35 -6.62
C LEU A 281 -8.87 8.69 -8.10
N LEU A 282 -7.67 8.39 -8.56
CA LEU A 282 -7.38 8.38 -9.98
C LEU A 282 -8.24 7.25 -10.57
N ASP A 283 -9.27 7.62 -11.33
CA ASP A 283 -10.18 6.73 -12.08
C ASP A 283 -9.47 5.92 -13.19
N ASP A 284 -8.14 5.77 -13.14
CA ASP A 284 -7.40 4.98 -14.12
C ASP A 284 -7.35 3.51 -13.68
N PRO A 285 -8.05 2.59 -14.36
CA PRO A 285 -8.09 1.17 -14.03
C PRO A 285 -6.83 0.44 -14.49
N HIS A 286 -5.86 1.16 -15.05
CA HIS A 286 -4.61 0.56 -15.47
C HIS A 286 -3.68 0.50 -14.26
N PRO A 287 -3.25 -0.71 -13.83
CA PRO A 287 -2.12 -0.79 -12.92
C PRO A 287 -1.02 0.05 -13.54
N VAL A 288 -0.34 0.87 -12.74
CA VAL A 288 0.87 1.58 -13.16
C VAL A 288 1.87 0.51 -13.58
N LEU A 289 1.75 0.06 -14.83
CA LEU A 289 2.70 -0.80 -15.49
C LEU A 289 4.00 -0.01 -15.43
N PHE A 290 5.08 -0.70 -15.07
CA PHE A 290 6.43 -0.15 -15.18
C PHE A 290 6.71 0.15 -16.67
N ASN A 291 6.14 1.23 -17.20
CA ASN A 291 6.41 1.71 -18.53
C ASN A 291 7.73 2.45 -18.45
N MET A 292 8.79 1.72 -18.72
CA MET A 292 10.15 2.24 -18.70
C MET A 292 10.52 2.68 -20.11
N ALA A 293 10.72 3.98 -20.30
CA ALA A 293 11.30 4.48 -21.53
C ALA A 293 12.68 3.86 -21.76
N GLN A 294 12.97 3.44 -23.00
CA GLN A 294 14.27 2.89 -23.36
C GLN A 294 15.37 3.93 -23.14
N PRO A 295 16.52 3.56 -22.54
CA PRO A 295 17.62 4.49 -22.32
C PRO A 295 18.28 4.87 -23.65
N LEU A 296 18.49 6.17 -23.87
CA LEU A 296 19.16 6.71 -25.06
C LEU A 296 20.60 7.08 -24.72
N PHE A 297 21.56 6.28 -25.20
CA PHE A 297 22.99 6.47 -24.96
C PHE A 297 23.69 7.40 -25.96
N ALA A 298 23.06 7.65 -27.11
CA ALA A 298 23.59 8.58 -28.11
C ALA A 298 23.61 10.01 -27.53
N PRO A 299 24.75 10.73 -27.56
CA PRO A 299 24.81 12.10 -27.09
C PRO A 299 23.87 13.02 -27.88
N ALA A 300 23.09 13.84 -27.18
CA ALA A 300 22.28 14.87 -27.82
C ALA A 300 23.14 15.85 -28.63
N GLY A 301 22.55 16.47 -29.66
CA GLY A 301 23.25 17.34 -30.63
C GLY A 301 24.16 18.41 -30.02
N TRP A 302 23.79 18.98 -28.87
CA TRP A 302 24.57 20.00 -28.17
C TRP A 302 25.76 19.46 -27.36
N HIS A 303 25.88 18.15 -27.16
CA HIS A 303 26.96 17.56 -26.37
C HIS A 303 28.20 17.24 -27.20
N TRP A 304 28.08 17.12 -28.52
CA TRP A 304 29.18 16.78 -29.41
C TRP A 304 30.44 17.66 -29.28
N PRO A 305 30.33 19.00 -29.08
CA PRO A 305 31.50 19.85 -28.84
C PRO A 305 32.29 19.48 -27.58
N THR A 306 31.65 18.81 -26.61
CA THR A 306 32.31 18.35 -25.38
C THR A 306 32.99 16.99 -25.56
N PHE A 307 32.52 16.15 -26.49
CA PHE A 307 33.11 14.84 -26.77
C PHE A 307 34.25 14.93 -27.77
N LEU A 308 34.00 15.56 -28.92
CA LEU A 308 34.96 15.67 -30.02
C LEU A 308 35.87 16.89 -29.82
N LYS A 309 37.17 16.65 -29.71
CA LYS A 309 38.20 17.70 -29.67
C LYS A 309 38.95 17.75 -31.00
N HIS A 310 38.91 18.90 -31.66
CA HIS A 310 39.74 19.19 -32.82
C HIS A 310 41.06 19.81 -32.42
N LYS A 311 42.14 19.35 -33.06
CA LYS A 311 43.43 20.03 -33.02
C LYS A 311 43.78 20.55 -34.41
N LYS A 312 43.52 21.85 -34.60
CA LYS A 312 43.77 22.59 -35.85
C LYS A 312 45.18 22.42 -36.41
N SER A 313 46.22 22.36 -35.57
CA SER A 313 47.61 22.32 -36.04
C SER A 313 48.03 21.00 -36.71
N LYS A 314 47.26 19.92 -36.54
CA LYS A 314 47.53 18.61 -37.16
C LYS A 314 46.29 18.06 -37.88
N ASP A 315 45.28 18.90 -38.02
CA ASP A 315 43.95 18.54 -38.51
C ASP A 315 43.44 17.19 -37.97
N LEU A 316 43.55 16.98 -36.66
CA LEU A 316 43.25 15.70 -36.03
C LEU A 316 42.08 15.84 -35.06
N TRP A 317 41.14 14.91 -35.13
CA TRP A 317 40.02 14.82 -34.19
C TRP A 317 40.23 13.67 -33.22
N SER A 318 39.87 13.91 -31.95
CA SER A 318 39.97 12.87 -30.92
C SER A 318 38.82 12.93 -29.93
N THR A 319 38.43 11.77 -29.40
CA THR A 319 37.52 11.66 -28.26
C THR A 319 38.14 10.82 -27.16
N SER A 320 37.88 11.16 -25.91
CA SER A 320 38.37 10.38 -24.77
C SER A 320 37.39 9.24 -24.47
N VAL A 321 37.90 8.01 -24.40
CA VAL A 321 37.09 6.84 -24.05
C VAL A 321 36.52 6.98 -22.63
N SER A 322 37.31 7.49 -21.68
CA SER A 322 36.84 7.72 -20.31
C SER A 322 35.72 8.76 -20.22
N ARG A 323 35.62 9.69 -21.19
CA ARG A 323 34.53 10.66 -21.28
C ARG A 323 33.26 10.02 -21.84
N LEU A 324 33.37 9.19 -22.88
CA LEU A 324 32.25 8.37 -23.37
C LEU A 324 31.73 7.44 -22.26
N ALA A 325 32.62 6.74 -21.56
CA ALA A 325 32.27 5.88 -20.44
C ALA A 325 31.58 6.64 -19.31
N GLN A 326 32.03 7.85 -18.99
CA GLN A 326 31.35 8.71 -18.03
C GLN A 326 29.93 9.07 -18.47
N HIS A 327 29.73 9.39 -19.74
CA HIS A 327 28.40 9.67 -20.29
C HIS A 327 27.48 8.45 -20.19
N PHE A 328 27.94 7.28 -20.62
CA PHE A 328 27.16 6.04 -20.54
C PHE A 328 26.86 5.64 -19.10
N THR A 329 27.82 5.84 -18.18
CA THR A 329 27.58 5.64 -16.76
C THR A 329 26.48 6.57 -16.25
N GLN A 330 26.48 7.84 -16.67
CA GLN A 330 25.43 8.80 -16.29
C GLN A 330 24.06 8.41 -16.84
N VAL A 331 23.96 8.06 -18.14
CA VAL A 331 22.70 7.62 -18.76
C VAL A 331 22.13 6.38 -18.04
N GLY A 332 22.96 5.38 -17.75
CA GLY A 332 22.52 4.21 -16.99
C GLY A 332 22.14 4.56 -15.53
N LEU A 333 22.79 5.54 -14.92
CA LEU A 333 22.43 6.01 -13.57
C LEU A 333 21.07 6.70 -13.59
N ASP A 334 20.79 7.50 -14.61
CA ASP A 334 19.50 8.17 -14.81
C ASP A 334 18.39 7.13 -15.04
N TYR A 335 18.65 6.10 -15.83
CA TYR A 335 17.75 4.95 -16.00
C TYR A 335 17.36 4.32 -14.66
N TYR A 336 18.33 3.84 -13.86
CA TYR A 336 18.03 3.23 -12.55
C TYR A 336 17.44 4.23 -11.54
N SER A 337 17.76 5.51 -11.65
CA SER A 337 17.16 6.55 -10.81
C SER A 337 15.68 6.75 -11.15
N ASN A 338 15.32 6.74 -12.43
CA ASN A 338 13.94 6.78 -12.89
C ASN A 338 13.17 5.53 -12.45
N MET A 339 13.78 4.34 -12.56
CA MET A 339 13.16 3.11 -12.05
C MET A 339 12.83 3.22 -10.55
N LEU A 340 13.79 3.69 -9.75
CA LEU A 340 13.62 3.86 -8.31
C LEU A 340 12.53 4.91 -7.99
N ASN A 341 12.45 5.99 -8.74
CA ASN A 341 11.43 7.02 -8.55
C ASN A 341 10.02 6.50 -8.89
N ASN A 342 9.87 5.74 -9.97
CA ASN A 342 8.60 5.10 -10.33
C ASN A 342 8.15 4.11 -9.24
N ALA A 343 9.06 3.26 -8.77
CA ALA A 343 8.78 2.35 -7.66
C ALA A 343 8.39 3.09 -6.37
N ARG A 344 8.98 4.25 -6.08
CA ARG A 344 8.59 5.09 -4.92
C ARG A 344 7.19 5.66 -5.06
N LEU A 345 6.81 6.11 -6.25
CA LEU A 345 5.45 6.60 -6.51
C LEU A 345 4.43 5.47 -6.35
N MET A 346 4.72 4.29 -6.89
CA MET A 346 3.89 3.10 -6.67
C MET A 346 3.78 2.73 -5.20
N HIS A 347 4.89 2.77 -4.46
CA HIS A 347 4.91 2.46 -3.02
C HIS A 347 4.08 3.45 -2.21
N ALA A 348 4.23 4.76 -2.46
CA ALA A 348 3.42 5.78 -1.81
C ALA A 348 1.91 5.58 -2.08
N HIS A 349 1.55 5.31 -3.33
CA HIS A 349 0.17 5.04 -3.72
C HIS A 349 -0.39 3.77 -3.04
N ARG A 350 0.31 2.63 -3.15
CA ARG A 350 -0.12 1.37 -2.53
C ARG A 350 -0.21 1.47 -1.01
N THR A 351 0.70 2.21 -0.36
CA THR A 351 0.65 2.46 1.10
C THR A 351 -0.65 3.16 1.46
N GLN A 352 -0.99 4.25 0.76
CA GLN A 352 -2.22 5.00 1.03
C GLN A 352 -3.47 4.14 0.83
N MET A 353 -3.50 3.34 -0.24
CA MET A 353 -4.61 2.43 -0.54
C MET A 353 -4.75 1.33 0.51
N PHE A 354 -3.63 0.73 0.95
CA PHE A 354 -3.60 -0.28 2.00
C PHE A 354 -4.06 0.25 3.35
N GLU A 355 -3.57 1.42 3.77
CA GLU A 355 -4.01 2.09 5.01
C GLU A 355 -5.51 2.39 4.96
N PHE A 356 -6.00 2.95 3.84
CA PHE A 356 -7.42 3.24 3.66
C PHE A 356 -8.28 1.97 3.72
N ALA A 357 -7.88 0.91 3.02
CA ALA A 357 -8.59 -0.37 3.00
C ALA A 357 -8.62 -1.00 4.40
N THR A 358 -7.49 -1.02 5.10
CA THR A 358 -7.37 -1.55 6.47
C THR A 358 -8.27 -0.79 7.43
N HIS A 359 -8.22 0.55 7.42
CA HIS A 359 -9.07 1.38 8.28
C HIS A 359 -10.55 1.19 7.97
N SER A 360 -10.92 1.11 6.70
CA SER A 360 -12.30 0.95 6.27
C SER A 360 -12.86 -0.42 6.67
N LEU A 361 -12.08 -1.49 6.46
CA LEU A 361 -12.48 -2.84 6.85
C LEU A 361 -12.58 -2.99 8.38
N LEU A 362 -11.64 -2.40 9.12
CA LEU A 362 -11.70 -2.37 10.59
C LEU A 362 -12.93 -1.60 11.09
N ARG A 363 -13.31 -0.51 10.41
CA ARG A 363 -14.54 0.23 10.70
C ARG A 363 -15.78 -0.64 10.45
N CYS A 364 -15.84 -1.37 9.33
CA CYS A 364 -16.92 -2.32 9.06
C CYS A 364 -17.02 -3.40 10.14
N TYR A 365 -15.88 -3.98 10.54
CA TYR A 365 -15.83 -4.98 11.60
C TYR A 365 -16.35 -4.45 12.93
N ARG A 366 -15.90 -3.26 13.37
CA ARG A 366 -16.41 -2.63 14.60
C ARG A 366 -17.90 -2.32 14.54
N ALA A 367 -18.39 -1.84 13.40
CA ALA A 367 -19.81 -1.58 13.20
C ALA A 367 -20.64 -2.87 13.34
N LEU A 368 -20.14 -3.98 12.79
CA LEU A 368 -20.80 -5.27 12.89
C LEU A 368 -20.71 -5.88 14.30
N GLN A 369 -19.61 -5.66 15.03
CA GLN A 369 -19.50 -6.04 16.44
C GLN A 369 -20.49 -5.28 17.33
N LEU A 370 -20.70 -3.98 17.07
CA LEU A 370 -21.73 -3.18 17.74
C LEU A 370 -23.13 -3.72 17.45
N GLU A 371 -23.42 -4.01 16.19
CA GLU A 371 -24.73 -4.51 15.78
C GLU A 371 -25.02 -5.90 16.38
N GLN A 372 -24.05 -6.82 16.34
CA GLN A 372 -24.11 -8.12 17.02
C GLN A 372 -24.30 -7.96 18.54
N GLY A 373 -23.55 -7.06 19.17
CA GLY A 373 -23.65 -6.81 20.61
C GLY A 373 -25.05 -6.34 21.00
N LEU A 374 -25.63 -5.41 20.23
CA LEU A 374 -27.02 -4.96 20.43
C LEU A 374 -28.01 -6.12 20.29
N ALA A 375 -27.89 -6.93 19.24
CA ALA A 375 -28.79 -8.07 19.03
C ALA A 375 -28.76 -9.06 20.19
N VAL A 376 -27.56 -9.36 20.72
CA VAL A 376 -27.40 -10.23 21.90
C VAL A 376 -28.03 -9.60 23.14
N LEU A 377 -27.87 -8.29 23.37
CA LEU A 377 -28.47 -7.60 24.51
C LEU A 377 -30.01 -7.61 24.43
N VAL A 378 -30.58 -7.41 23.25
CA VAL A 378 -32.03 -7.51 23.01
C VAL A 378 -32.54 -8.91 23.33
N ASN A 379 -31.86 -9.96 22.82
CA ASN A 379 -32.21 -11.35 23.12
C ASN A 379 -32.06 -11.67 24.61
N THR A 380 -31.03 -11.13 25.26
CA THR A 380 -30.79 -11.31 26.71
C THR A 380 -31.94 -10.74 27.55
N LEU A 381 -32.48 -9.57 27.18
CA LEU A 381 -33.64 -8.98 27.86
C LEU A 381 -34.91 -9.84 27.72
N ASP A 382 -35.11 -10.46 26.56
CA ASP A 382 -36.21 -11.40 26.33
C ASP A 382 -36.05 -12.67 27.17
N LEU A 383 -34.83 -13.23 27.23
CA LEU A 383 -34.50 -14.39 28.08
C LEU A 383 -34.71 -14.10 29.56
N ILE A 384 -34.25 -12.94 30.05
CA ILE A 384 -34.46 -12.49 31.44
C ILE A 384 -35.96 -12.42 31.76
N SER A 385 -36.76 -11.83 30.86
CA SER A 385 -38.19 -11.66 31.09
C SER A 385 -38.91 -13.02 31.14
N LYS A 386 -38.57 -13.95 30.23
CA LYS A 386 -39.12 -15.32 30.23
C LYS A 386 -38.74 -16.14 31.46
N LEU A 387 -37.49 -16.05 31.91
CA LEU A 387 -37.03 -16.73 33.13
C LEU A 387 -37.71 -16.18 34.38
N GLN A 388 -37.89 -14.87 34.46
CA GLN A 388 -38.60 -14.23 35.56
C GLN A 388 -40.07 -14.67 35.62
N GLU A 389 -40.76 -14.75 34.47
CA GLU A 389 -42.13 -15.27 34.40
C GLU A 389 -42.25 -16.73 34.83
N LEU A 390 -41.30 -17.59 34.43
CA LEU A 390 -41.29 -19.01 34.80
C LEU A 390 -40.90 -19.26 36.26
N GLN A 391 -40.20 -18.33 36.90
CA GLN A 391 -39.84 -18.42 38.33
C GLN A 391 -40.96 -17.93 39.26
N HIS A 392 -41.90 -17.12 38.74
CA HIS A 392 -43.06 -16.63 39.48
C HIS A 392 -44.33 -17.48 39.30
N ASN A 393 -44.36 -18.35 38.27
CA ASN A 393 -45.40 -19.37 38.05
C ASN A 393 -45.00 -20.71 38.66
#